data_AF-A0A090WE42-F1
#
_entry.id   AF-A0A090WE42-F1
#
_cell.length_a   1.000
_cell.length_b   1.000
_cell.length_c   1.000
_cell.angle_alpha   90.00
_cell.angle_beta   90.00
_cell.angle_gamma   90.00
#
_symmetry.space_group_name_H-M   'P 1'
#
loop_
_entity.id
_entity.type
_entity.pdbx_description
1 polymer ?
#
loop_
_entity_poly.entity_id
_entity_poly.type
_entity_poly.pdbx_seq_one_letter_code
_entity_poly.pdbx_strand_id
1 'polypeptide(L)' 'MAHGREPRTETLVFESPYNGRVEKTVELFTWEKLDYVDEVKKAFSL' A
#
# COMPACT_ATOMS: atom_id res chain seq x y z
N MET A 1 -16.66 13.95 2.99
CA MET A 1 -16.36 12.51 2.90
C MET A 1 -14.88 12.44 2.49
N ALA A 2 -14.01 11.89 3.33
CA ALA A 2 -12.57 11.96 3.11
C ALA A 2 -12.17 11.21 1.84
N HIS A 3 -11.39 11.84 0.96
CA HIS A 3 -10.98 11.29 -0.34
C HIS A 3 -9.82 10.28 -0.26
N GLY A 4 -9.48 9.79 0.94
CA GLY A 4 -8.41 8.80 1.16
C GLY A 4 -8.87 7.38 0.84
N ARG A 5 -7.93 6.51 0.45
CA ARG A 5 -8.18 5.09 0.21
C ARG A 5 -7.55 4.25 1.32
N GLU A 6 -8.26 3.22 1.76
CA GLU A 6 -7.78 2.33 2.80
C GLU A 6 -6.61 1.46 2.28
N PRO A 7 -5.45 1.47 2.96
CA PRO A 7 -4.32 0.60 2.63
C PRO A 7 -4.71 -0.87 2.72
N ARG A 8 -4.34 -1.66 1.72
CA ARG A 8 -4.74 -3.07 1.66
C ARG A 8 -3.77 -3.91 0.86
N THR A 9 -3.65 -5.17 1.24
CA THR A 9 -2.83 -6.16 0.54
C THR A 9 -3.72 -7.00 -0.35
N GLU A 10 -3.40 -7.04 -1.64
CA GLU A 10 -4.15 -7.79 -2.65
C GLU A 10 -3.21 -8.63 -3.50
N THR A 11 -3.69 -9.78 -3.98
CA THR A 11 -2.99 -10.55 -5.02
C THR A 11 -3.55 -10.14 -6.38
N LEU A 12 -2.72 -9.49 -7.18
CA LEU A 12 -3.06 -9.03 -8.51
C LEU A 12 -2.52 -9.99 -9.56
N VAL A 13 -3.37 -10.31 -10.53
CA VAL A 13 -3.04 -11.14 -11.68
C VAL A 13 -2.85 -10.21 -12.89
N PHE A 14 -1.66 -10.26 -13.49
CA PHE A 14 -1.32 -9.52 -14.70
C PHE A 14 -1.15 -10.52 -15.83
N GLU A 15 -1.99 -10.42 -16.86
CA GLU A 15 -1.94 -11.30 -18.02
C GLU A 15 -1.53 -10.47 -19.25
N SER A 16 -0.56 -10.96 -20.03
CA SER A 16 -0.22 -10.39 -21.34
C SER A 16 -0.04 -11.48 -22.40
N PRO A 17 -0.36 -11.18 -23.68
CA PRO A 17 -0.29 -12.16 -24.76
C PRO A 17 1.10 -12.76 -24.99
N TYR A 18 2.16 -12.03 -24.60
CA TYR A 18 3.55 -12.41 -24.87
C TYR A 18 4.31 -12.87 -23.62
N ASN A 19 3.94 -12.34 -22.44
CA ASN A 19 4.65 -12.63 -21.19
C ASN A 19 3.88 -13.58 -20.27
N GLY A 20 2.72 -14.08 -20.70
CA GLY A 20 1.90 -15.02 -19.94
C GLY A 20 1.21 -14.36 -18.74
N ARG A 21 0.93 -15.17 -17.72
CA ARG A 21 0.25 -14.76 -16.48
C ARG A 21 1.26 -14.63 -15.35
N VAL A 22 1.22 -13.50 -14.66
CA VAL A 22 2.03 -13.21 -13.48
C VAL A 22 1.12 -12.84 -12.33
N GLU A 23 1.25 -13.55 -11.21
CA GLU A 23 0.55 -13.24 -9.97
C GLU A 23 1.50 -12.58 -8.98
N LYS A 24 1.09 -11.45 -8.40
CA LYS A 24 1.87 -10.77 -7.36
C LYS A 24 0.97 -10.29 -6.24
N THR A 25 1.34 -10.65 -5.02
CA THR A 25 0.80 -10.03 -3.81
C THR A 25 1.49 -8.69 -3.60
N VAL A 26 0.72 -7.60 -3.63
CA VAL A 26 1.20 -6.23 -3.48
C VAL A 26 0.40 -5.49 -2.42
N GLU A 27 1.02 -4.48 -1.84
CA GLU A 27 0.35 -3.56 -0.93
C GLU A 27 -0.06 -2.29 -1.69
N LEU A 28 -1.33 -1.92 -1.60
CA LEU A 28 -1.91 -0.74 -2.25
C LEU A 28 -2.08 0.39 -1.24
N PHE A 29 -1.97 1.64 -1.73
CA PHE A 29 -2.13 2.87 -0.94
C PHE A 29 -1.19 2.97 0.27
N THR A 30 0.04 2.50 0.12
CA THR A 30 1.09 2.52 1.16
C THR A 30 1.33 3.92 1.72
N TRP A 31 1.20 4.97 0.90
CA TRP A 31 1.39 6.37 1.30
C TRP A 31 0.27 6.95 2.17
N GLU A 32 -0.89 6.30 2.23
CA GLU A 32 -2.02 6.72 3.06
C GLU A 32 -1.93 6.15 4.49
N LYS A 33 -0.94 5.28 4.76
CA LYS A 33 -0.72 4.72 6.10
C LYS A 33 -0.22 5.78 7.07
N LEU A 34 -0.78 5.75 8.29
CA LEU A 34 -0.37 6.59 9.41
C LEU A 34 0.35 5.77 10.50
N ASP A 35 0.78 4.56 10.18
CA ASP A 35 1.45 3.63 11.10
C ASP A 35 2.82 4.14 11.58
N TYR A 36 3.43 5.08 10.86
CA TYR A 36 4.69 5.71 11.25
C TYR A 36 4.52 7.01 12.06
N VAL A 37 3.30 7.50 12.26
CA VAL A 37 3.05 8.80 12.93
C VAL A 37 3.59 8.82 14.36
N ASP A 38 3.41 7.73 15.11
CA ASP A 38 3.85 7.67 16.50
C ASP A 38 5.39 7.62 16.61
N GLU A 39 6.06 6.95 15.68
CA GLU A 39 7.53 6.93 15.62
C GLU A 39 8.09 8.33 15.28
N VAL A 40 7.44 9.05 14.37
CA VAL A 40 7.77 10.45 14.09
C VAL A 40 7.59 11.31 15.33
N LYS A 41 6.45 11.22 16.03
CA LYS A 41 6.21 11.99 17.25
C LYS A 41 7.28 11.74 18.32
N LYS A 42 7.63 10.48 18.56
CA LYS A 42 8.70 10.10 19.49
C LYS A 42 10.04 10.73 19.09
N ALA A 43 10.41 10.69 17.82
CA ALA A 43 11.66 11.28 17.33
C ALA A 43 11.76 12.79 17.57
N PHE A 44 10.62 13.48 17.62
CA PHE A 44 10.54 14.93 17.89
C PHE A 44 10.10 15.27 19.32
N SER A 45 9.95 14.28 20.21
CA SER A 45 9.46 14.47 21.60
C SER A 45 8.10 15.19 21.67
N LEU A 46 7.18 14.84 20.76
CA LEU A 46 5.81 15.37 20.65
C LEU A 46 4.76 14.44 21.28
#